data_AF-A0A1C6BFQ4-F1
#
_entry.id   AF-A0A1C6BFQ4-F1
#
_cell.length_a   1.000
_cell.length_b   1.000
_cell.length_c   1.000
_cell.angle_alpha   90.00
_cell.angle_beta   90.00
_cell.angle_gamma   90.00
#
_symmetry.space_group_name_H-M   'P 1'
#
loop_
_entity.id
_entity.type
_entity.pdbx_description
1 polymer ?
#
loop_
_entity_poly.entity_id
_entity_poly.type
_entity_poly.pdbx_seq_one_letter_code
_entity_poly.pdbx_strand_id
1 'polypeptide(L)'
;MINKNKGLFSGVMSGVLWGLDTALTGIILSMSPFIKTQKFILLAPIVSVFLHDMFSSLWMFLYIIATKQLKLVLKSLKTRSAKFICIASIFGGPIGMAAYLMAIKYIGAGYTASISAIYPALGAF
;
A
#
# COMPACT_ATOMS: atom_id res chain seq x y z
N MET A 1 2.97 -24.67 -11.14
CA MET A 1 4.20 -23.88 -11.35
C MET A 1 3.83 -22.57 -12.03
N ILE A 2 4.04 -21.42 -11.37
CA ILE A 2 3.91 -20.12 -12.02
C ILE A 2 4.99 -20.03 -13.09
N ASN A 3 4.62 -19.71 -14.32
CA ASN A 3 5.59 -19.53 -15.41
C ASN A 3 6.54 -18.38 -15.03
N LYS A 4 7.85 -18.65 -14.94
CA LYS A 4 8.87 -17.70 -14.47
C LYS A 4 8.76 -16.34 -15.17
N ASN A 5 8.45 -16.34 -16.46
CA ASN A 5 8.30 -15.13 -17.26
C ASN A 5 7.08 -14.30 -16.86
N LYS A 6 5.97 -14.94 -16.45
CA LYS A 6 4.77 -14.26 -15.96
C LYS A 6 5.03 -13.63 -14.58
N GLY A 7 5.73 -14.33 -13.69
CA GLY A 7 6.11 -13.80 -12.38
C GLY A 7 7.04 -12.59 -12.49
N LEU A 8 8.05 -12.66 -13.36
CA LEU A 8 8.97 -11.55 -13.62
C LEU A 8 8.23 -10.33 -14.17
N PHE A 9 7.35 -10.54 -15.15
CA PHE A 9 6.54 -9.47 -15.73
C PHE A 9 5.65 -8.79 -14.69
N SER A 10 4.93 -9.56 -13.87
CA SER A 10 4.11 -9.02 -12.78
C SER A 10 4.94 -8.23 -11.76
N GLY A 11 6.14 -8.68 -11.43
CA GLY A 11 7.03 -7.96 -10.52
C GLY A 11 7.48 -6.62 -11.08
N VAL A 12 7.93 -6.58 -12.33
CA VAL A 12 8.34 -5.33 -13.00
C VAL A 12 7.16 -4.37 -13.12
N MET A 13 5.99 -4.85 -13.57
CA MET A 13 4.79 -4.03 -13.69
C MET A 13 4.33 -3.50 -12.33
N SER A 14 4.41 -4.30 -11.27
CA SER A 14 4.10 -3.85 -9.91
C SER A 14 5.02 -2.71 -9.48
N GLY A 15 6.33 -2.81 -9.75
CA GLY A 15 7.28 -1.75 -9.43
C GLY A 15 7.01 -0.45 -10.21
N VAL A 16 6.73 -0.56 -11.50
CA VAL A 16 6.40 0.60 -12.35
C VAL A 16 5.11 1.28 -11.88
N LEU A 17 4.05 0.50 -11.64
CA LEU A 17 2.76 1.03 -11.18
C LEU A 17 2.89 1.70 -9.81
N TRP A 18 3.70 1.13 -8.92
CA TRP A 18 3.92 1.69 -7.59
C TRP A 18 4.75 2.98 -7.62
N GLY A 19 5.77 3.06 -8.47
CA GLY A 19 6.51 4.31 -8.70
C GLY A 19 5.62 5.41 -9.29
N LEU A 20 4.74 5.05 -10.23
CA LEU A 20 3.76 5.97 -10.81
C LEU A 20 2.75 6.48 -9.77
N ASP A 21 2.21 5.59 -8.93
CA ASP A 21 1.33 5.94 -7.82
C ASP A 21 1.99 6.93 -6.84
N THR A 22 3.24 6.67 -6.48
CA THR A 22 4.02 7.55 -5.60
C THR A 22 4.23 8.93 -6.21
N ALA A 23 4.57 8.99 -7.50
CA ALA A 23 4.77 10.25 -8.22
C ALA A 23 3.47 11.07 -8.30
N LEU A 24 2.36 10.42 -8.66
CA LEU A 24 1.03 11.05 -8.70
C LEU A 24 0.62 11.58 -7.33
N THR A 25 0.85 10.80 -6.27
CA THR A 25 0.54 11.21 -4.92
C THR A 25 1.39 12.42 -4.49
N GLY A 26 2.66 12.48 -4.87
CA GLY A 26 3.51 13.67 -4.67
C GLY A 26 2.95 14.93 -5.34
N ILE A 27 2.41 14.80 -6.56
CA ILE A 27 1.75 15.90 -7.27
C ILE A 27 0.47 16.31 -6.53
N ILE A 28 -0.38 15.36 -6.15
CA ILE A 28 -1.65 15.62 -5.43
C ILE A 28 -1.40 16.35 -4.11
N LEU A 29 -0.43 15.87 -3.33
CA LEU A 29 -0.06 16.49 -2.04
C LEU A 29 0.52 17.91 -2.20
N SER A 30 0.99 18.27 -3.39
CA SER A 30 1.50 19.60 -3.72
C SER A 30 0.41 20.56 -4.24
N MET A 31 -0.85 20.11 -4.39
CA MET A 31 -1.94 20.97 -4.86
C MET A 31 -2.48 21.90 -3.78
N SER A 32 -2.96 23.10 -4.17
CA SER A 32 -3.50 24.15 -3.28
C SER A 32 -4.44 23.68 -2.14
N PRO A 33 -5.43 22.78 -2.34
CA PRO A 33 -6.32 22.34 -1.26
C PRO A 33 -5.59 21.57 -0.14
N PHE A 34 -4.43 20.98 -0.42
CA PHE A 34 -3.63 20.22 0.56
C PHE A 34 -2.58 21.06 1.30
N ILE A 35 -2.40 22.34 0.92
CA ILE A 35 -1.38 23.25 1.47
C ILE A 35 -2.01 24.39 2.29
N LYS A 36 -3.18 24.90 1.91
CA LYS A 36 -3.71 26.17 2.47
C LYS A 36 -4.46 26.06 3.79
N THR A 37 -4.94 24.88 4.20
CA THR A 37 -5.80 24.76 5.39
C THR A 37 -5.17 23.83 6.43
N GLN A 38 -4.60 24.38 7.51
CA GLN A 38 -3.87 23.62 8.55
C GLN A 38 -4.57 22.35 9.06
N LYS A 39 -5.91 22.36 9.16
CA LYS A 39 -6.69 21.17 9.57
C LYS A 39 -6.80 20.08 8.48
N PHE A 40 -6.75 20.45 7.21
CA PHE A 40 -6.87 19.50 6.07
C PHE A 40 -5.51 18.99 5.57
N ILE A 41 -4.42 19.70 5.89
CA ILE A 41 -3.04 19.33 5.52
C ILE A 41 -2.62 17.93 6.02
N LEU A 42 -3.24 17.44 7.10
CA LEU A 42 -2.94 16.14 7.72
C LEU A 42 -4.09 15.14 7.55
N LEU A 43 -5.34 15.61 7.58
CA LEU A 43 -6.52 14.77 7.42
C LEU A 43 -6.69 14.27 5.98
N ALA A 44 -6.45 15.12 4.98
CA ALA A 44 -6.73 14.78 3.59
C ALA A 44 -5.80 13.68 3.03
N PRO A 45 -4.48 13.65 3.34
CA PRO A 45 -3.62 12.51 3.03
C PRO A 45 -4.11 11.21 3.68
N ILE A 46 -4.50 11.25 4.96
CA ILE A 46 -4.97 10.07 5.70
C ILE A 46 -6.26 9.52 5.10
N VAL A 47 -7.22 10.40 4.79
CA VAL A 47 -8.46 10.00 4.12
C VAL A 47 -8.19 9.46 2.72
N SER A 48 -7.23 10.03 1.99
CA SER A 48 -6.81 9.53 0.68
C SER A 48 -6.23 8.12 0.76
N VAL A 49 -5.34 7.84 1.72
CA VAL A 49 -4.80 6.48 1.96
C VAL A 49 -5.92 5.53 2.34
N PHE A 50 -6.80 5.95 3.25
CA PHE A 50 -7.92 5.13 3.69
C PHE A 50 -8.80 4.74 2.49
N LEU A 51 -9.16 5.70 1.64
CA LEU A 51 -9.95 5.42 0.45
C LEU A 51 -9.19 4.52 -0.53
N HIS A 52 -7.92 4.81 -0.80
CA HIS A 52 -7.07 3.99 -1.66
C HIS A 52 -7.04 2.52 -1.18
N ASP A 53 -6.78 2.29 0.10
CA ASP A 53 -6.70 0.95 0.69
C ASP A 53 -8.07 0.29 0.80
N MET A 54 -9.14 1.06 1.03
CA MET A 54 -10.52 0.57 1.03
C MET A 54 -10.92 0.07 -0.38
N PHE A 55 -10.63 0.82 -1.43
CA PHE A 55 -10.93 0.38 -2.81
C PHE A 55 -10.07 -0.81 -3.22
N SER A 56 -8.79 -0.82 -2.86
CA SER A 56 -7.88 -1.96 -3.11
C SER A 56 -8.35 -3.23 -2.39
N SER A 57 -8.73 -3.12 -1.11
CA SER A 57 -9.27 -4.25 -0.34
C SER A 57 -10.61 -4.74 -0.87
N LEU A 58 -11.50 -3.83 -1.32
CA LEU A 58 -12.75 -4.19 -1.97
C LEU A 58 -12.51 -4.96 -3.26
N TRP A 59 -11.57 -4.49 -4.10
CA TRP A 59 -11.18 -5.17 -5.33
C TRP A 59 -10.66 -6.58 -5.06
N MET A 60 -9.76 -6.72 -4.09
CA MET A 60 -9.24 -8.03 -3.69
C MET A 60 -10.33 -8.95 -3.11
N PHE A 61 -11.27 -8.39 -2.35
CA PHE A 61 -12.39 -9.14 -1.81
C PHE A 61 -13.30 -9.67 -2.92
N LEU A 62 -13.64 -8.83 -3.90
CA LEU A 62 -14.41 -9.24 -5.08
C LEU A 62 -13.67 -10.31 -5.89
N TYR A 63 -12.35 -10.17 -6.05
CA TYR A 63 -11.51 -11.17 -6.71
C TYR A 63 -11.53 -12.53 -5.99
N ILE A 64 -11.45 -12.55 -4.66
CA ILE A 64 -11.52 -13.78 -3.84
C ILE A 64 -12.91 -14.44 -3.98
N ILE A 65 -13.98 -13.65 -4.03
CA ILE A 65 -15.34 -14.15 -4.26
C ILE A 65 -15.44 -14.75 -5.67
N ALA A 66 -15.00 -14.02 -6.70
CA ALA A 66 -15.07 -14.45 -8.09
C ALA A 66 -14.26 -15.75 -8.33
N THR A 67 -13.14 -15.91 -7.65
CA THR A 67 -12.30 -17.12 -7.71
C THR A 67 -12.77 -18.25 -6.78
N LYS A 68 -13.87 -18.06 -6.04
CA LYS A 68 -14.47 -19.03 -5.09
C LYS A 68 -13.51 -19.46 -3.96
N GLN A 69 -12.52 -18.64 -3.63
CA GLN A 69 -11.52 -18.94 -2.60
C GLN A 69 -11.93 -18.50 -1.19
N LEU A 70 -13.11 -17.87 -1.04
CA LEU A 70 -13.57 -17.28 0.23
C LEU A 70 -13.53 -18.27 1.41
N LYS A 71 -13.98 -19.51 1.22
CA LYS A 71 -13.94 -20.55 2.28
C LYS A 71 -12.52 -20.87 2.73
N LEU A 72 -11.56 -20.84 1.81
CA LEU A 72 -10.16 -21.15 2.07
C LEU A 72 -9.50 -20.01 2.89
N VAL A 73 -9.78 -18.77 2.50
CA VAL A 73 -9.34 -17.57 3.25
C VAL A 73 -9.92 -17.59 4.67
N LEU A 74 -11.22 -17.83 4.84
CA LEU A 74 -11.84 -17.90 6.17
C LEU A 74 -11.28 -19.02 7.05
N LYS A 75 -10.95 -20.18 6.46
CA LYS A 75 -10.30 -21.27 7.19
C LYS A 75 -8.88 -20.87 7.63
N SER A 76 -8.14 -20.14 6.79
CA SER A 76 -6.77 -19.69 7.08
C SER A 76 -6.69 -18.70 8.25
N LEU A 77 -7.72 -17.87 8.47
CA LEU A 77 -7.79 -16.92 9.57
C LEU A 77 -7.69 -17.57 10.96
N LYS A 78 -8.03 -18.86 11.08
CA LYS A 78 -7.91 -19.61 12.34
C LYS A 78 -6.47 -19.97 12.69
N THR A 79 -5.56 -19.91 11.73
CA THR A 79 -4.14 -20.26 11.95
C THR A 79 -3.43 -19.20 12.78
N ARG A 80 -2.43 -19.62 13.57
CA ARG A 80 -1.61 -18.71 14.38
C ARG A 80 -0.90 -17.67 13.48
N SER A 81 -0.39 -18.10 12.33
CA SER A 81 0.29 -17.23 11.37
C SER A 81 -0.65 -16.15 10.82
N ALA A 82 -1.89 -16.50 10.46
CA ALA A 82 -2.84 -15.51 9.97
C ALA A 82 -3.21 -14.45 11.03
N LYS A 83 -3.30 -14.84 12.31
CA LYS A 83 -3.52 -13.87 13.40
C LYS A 83 -2.38 -12.84 13.50
N PHE A 84 -1.13 -13.28 13.37
CA PHE A 84 0.01 -12.37 13.33
C PHE A 84 -0.01 -11.48 12.09
N ILE A 85 -0.41 -12.00 10.92
CA ILE A 85 -0.57 -11.19 9.71
C ILE A 85 -1.66 -10.12 9.91
N CYS A 86 -2.79 -10.44 10.55
CA CYS A 86 -3.83 -9.45 10.85
C CYS A 86 -3.28 -8.32 11.75
N ILE A 87 -2.54 -8.65 12.81
CA ILE A 87 -1.91 -7.64 13.67
C ILE A 87 -0.90 -6.82 12.86
N ALA A 88 -0.02 -7.48 12.11
CA ALA A 88 0.97 -6.82 11.26
C ALA A 88 0.34 -5.90 10.21
N SER A 89 -0.84 -6.26 9.68
CA SER A 89 -1.54 -5.44 8.69
C SER A 89 -2.06 -4.11 9.23
N ILE A 90 -2.32 -4.00 10.54
CA ILE A 90 -2.70 -2.73 11.17
C ILE A 90 -1.49 -1.78 11.24
N PHE A 91 -0.30 -2.33 11.49
CA PHE A 91 0.94 -1.56 11.48
C PHE A 91 1.43 -1.25 10.05
N GLY A 92 1.37 -2.23 9.16
CA GLY A 92 1.82 -2.08 7.78
C GLY A 92 0.89 -1.24 6.92
N GLY A 93 -0.42 -1.39 7.07
CA GLY A 93 -1.42 -0.68 6.27
C GLY A 93 -1.54 0.78 6.70
N PRO A 94 -2.39 1.12 7.69
CA PRO A 94 -2.61 2.51 8.09
C PRO A 94 -1.34 3.26 8.54
N ILE A 95 -0.54 2.66 9.44
CA ILE A 95 0.63 3.36 10.01
C ILE A 95 1.75 3.47 8.98
N GLY A 96 2.06 2.38 8.28
CA GLY A 96 3.06 2.36 7.21
C GLY A 96 2.73 3.34 6.08
N MET A 97 1.51 3.33 5.55
CA MET A 97 1.13 4.25 4.48
C MET A 97 0.97 5.70 4.93
N ALA A 98 0.56 5.96 6.17
CA ALA A 98 0.59 7.32 6.72
C ALA A 98 2.03 7.85 6.81
N ALA A 99 2.98 7.04 7.29
CA ALA A 99 4.40 7.39 7.31
C ALA A 99 4.95 7.60 5.89
N TYR A 100 4.54 6.76 4.93
CA TYR A 100 4.91 6.90 3.52
C TYR A 100 4.45 8.23 2.92
N LEU A 101 3.19 8.63 3.15
CA LEU A 101 2.69 9.91 2.66
C LEU A 101 3.35 11.12 3.33
N MET A 102 3.62 11.02 4.63
CA MET A 102 4.39 12.06 5.31
C MET A 102 5.79 12.20 4.69
N ALA A 103 6.47 11.09 4.40
CA ALA A 103 7.75 11.12 3.72
C ALA A 103 7.64 11.77 2.32
N ILE A 104 6.64 11.40 1.51
CA ILE A 104 6.42 12.06 0.20
C ILE A 104 6.28 13.57 0.36
N LYS A 105 5.52 14.01 1.38
CA LYS A 105 5.27 15.42 1.63
C LYS A 105 6.52 16.19 2.09
N TYR A 106 7.37 15.58 2.93
CA TYR A 106 8.51 16.28 3.54
C TYR A 106 9.81 16.15 2.75
N ILE A 107 10.07 14.99 2.17
CA ILE A 107 11.32 14.70 1.44
C ILE A 107 11.09 14.42 -0.05
N GLY A 108 9.84 14.45 -0.52
CA GLY A 108 9.50 14.24 -1.93
C GLY A 108 9.34 12.77 -2.31
N ALA A 109 8.62 12.54 -3.41
CA ALA A 109 8.28 11.22 -3.94
C ALA A 109 9.51 10.36 -4.29
N GLY A 110 10.52 10.95 -4.94
CA GLY A 110 11.71 10.21 -5.41
C GLY A 110 12.56 9.64 -4.27
N TYR A 111 12.87 10.46 -3.26
CA TYR A 111 13.62 10.00 -2.08
C TYR A 111 12.81 8.99 -1.27
N THR A 112 11.51 9.21 -1.12
CA THR A 112 10.63 8.30 -0.40
C THR A 112 10.57 6.91 -1.04
N ALA A 113 10.38 6.84 -2.37
CA ALA A 113 10.39 5.57 -3.11
C ALA A 113 11.73 4.84 -3.00
N SER A 114 12.84 5.57 -3.09
CA SER A 114 14.19 4.99 -3.05
C SER A 114 14.53 4.41 -1.68
N ILE A 115 14.22 5.14 -0.60
CA ILE A 115 14.49 4.69 0.77
C ILE A 115 13.61 3.50 1.14
N SER A 116 12.31 3.57 0.81
CA SER A 116 11.37 2.49 1.11
C SER A 116 11.70 1.20 0.37
N ALA A 117 12.27 1.23 -0.84
CA ALA A 117 12.70 0.02 -1.56
C ALA A 117 13.71 -0.86 -0.78
N ILE A 118 14.31 -0.35 0.30
CA ILE A 118 15.23 -1.06 1.19
C ILE A 118 14.48 -1.94 2.21
N TYR A 119 13.16 -1.78 2.40
CA TYR A 119 12.39 -2.52 3.42
C TYR A 119 12.53 -4.06 3.33
N PRO A 120 12.66 -4.72 2.15
CA PRO A 120 12.84 -6.17 2.10
C PRO A 120 14.18 -6.60 2.71
N ALA A 121 15.22 -5.77 2.59
CA ALA A 121 16.51 -6.05 3.20
C ALA A 121 16.38 -6.01 4.73
N LEU A 122 15.66 -5.04 5.28
CA LEU A 122 15.41 -4.95 6.72
C LEU A 122 14.53 -6.09 7.25
N GLY A 123 13.52 -6.52 6.49
CA GLY A 123 12.61 -7.60 6.89
C GLY A 123 13.14 -9.02 6.71
N ALA A 124 14.31 -9.19 6.09
CA ALA A 124 14.98 -10.47 5.91
C ALA A 124 15.86 -10.87 7.11
N PHE A 125 16.14 -9.94 8.01
CA PHE A 125 16.87 -10.15 9.27
C PHE A 125 15.90 -10.38 10.43
#